data_AF-A0A6G7P2V8-F1
#
_entry.id   AF-A0A6G7P2V8-F1
#
_cell.length_a   1.000
_cell.length_b   1.000
_cell.length_c   1.000
_cell.angle_alpha   90.00
_cell.angle_beta   90.00
_cell.angle_gamma   90.00
#
_symmetry.space_group_name_H-M   'P 1'
#
loop_
_entity.id
_entity.type
_entity.pdbx_description
1 polymer ?
#
loop_
_entity_poly.entity_id
_entity_poly.type
_entity_poly.pdbx_seq_one_letter_code
_entity_poly.pdbx_strand_id
1 'polypeptide(L)'
;MTDYPEIAARFARDTAGHRLIVLHEDGLYRHLRFASRPSGYSQYWFDLITTPGQLVFSGDGESYVFRRTTDMFEFFRSGIWRDGSTHINPGYWSEKLASDRESVKDFQEDLFVKLIWEQANHLIEQEYVKPDQADRFRQAIKDDIVEGGLYATADEAYRTVEEFEFYNDPSKEFDYRHTADVRFEDAWEWFSATKDFDWWFLWACHAIVWGIARYDRVRKYGLQALATPAEAVAA
;
A
#
# COMPACT_ATOMS: atom_id res chain seq x y z
N MET A 1 -7.81 -5.32 -14.07
CA MET A 1 -7.89 -6.15 -12.86
C MET A 1 -7.34 -5.30 -11.74
N THR A 2 -7.99 -5.22 -10.58
CA THR A 2 -7.33 -4.62 -9.41
C THR A 2 -6.22 -5.59 -9.01
N ASP A 3 -4.98 -5.09 -8.87
CA ASP A 3 -3.80 -5.92 -8.59
C ASP A 3 -3.84 -6.62 -7.21
N TYR A 4 -4.91 -6.40 -6.42
CA TYR A 4 -5.07 -6.84 -5.02
C TYR A 4 -6.47 -7.46 -4.74
N PRO A 5 -6.85 -8.59 -5.38
CA PRO A 5 -8.17 -9.21 -5.20
C PRO A 5 -8.47 -9.66 -3.76
N GLU A 6 -7.44 -10.04 -3.01
CA GLU A 6 -7.51 -10.41 -1.60
C GLU A 6 -7.91 -9.24 -0.69
N ILE A 7 -7.41 -8.03 -0.96
CA ILE A 7 -7.83 -6.84 -0.22
C ILE A 7 -9.27 -6.47 -0.54
N ALA A 8 -9.69 -6.59 -1.80
CA ALA A 8 -11.08 -6.37 -2.18
C ALA A 8 -12.03 -7.35 -1.45
N ALA A 9 -11.67 -8.64 -1.37
CA ALA A 9 -12.43 -9.65 -0.64
C ALA A 9 -12.47 -9.38 0.88
N ARG A 10 -11.34 -8.95 1.45
CA ARG A 10 -11.24 -8.51 2.85
C ARG A 10 -12.17 -7.33 3.12
N PHE A 11 -12.09 -6.28 2.32
CA PHE A 11 -12.94 -5.09 2.44
C PHE A 11 -14.44 -5.46 2.40
N ALA A 12 -14.84 -6.30 1.46
CA ALA A 12 -16.23 -6.75 1.32
C ALA A 12 -16.74 -7.49 2.57
N ARG A 13 -15.90 -8.33 3.17
CA ARG A 13 -16.22 -9.04 4.42
C ARG A 13 -16.30 -8.07 5.60
N ASP A 14 -15.30 -7.21 5.75
CA ASP A 14 -15.16 -6.32 6.91
C ASP A 14 -16.27 -5.23 6.95
N THR A 15 -16.81 -4.86 5.78
CA THR A 15 -17.86 -3.82 5.64
C THR A 15 -19.25 -4.35 5.31
N ALA A 16 -19.46 -5.68 5.32
CA ALA A 16 -20.73 -6.29 4.93
C ALA A 16 -21.95 -5.75 5.70
N GLY A 17 -21.76 -5.37 6.97
CA GLY A 17 -22.80 -4.80 7.82
C GLY A 17 -22.89 -3.27 7.81
N HIS A 18 -21.99 -2.57 7.14
CA HIS A 18 -21.88 -1.12 7.26
C HIS A 18 -23.03 -0.38 6.59
N ARG A 19 -23.46 0.69 7.24
CA ARG A 19 -24.51 1.61 6.80
C ARG A 19 -23.90 2.99 6.58
N LEU A 20 -24.47 3.74 5.63
CA LEU A 20 -24.17 5.16 5.47
C LEU A 20 -24.95 5.97 6.50
N ILE A 21 -24.26 6.79 7.26
CA ILE A 21 -24.78 7.75 8.23
C ILE A 21 -24.30 9.13 7.78
N VAL A 22 -25.22 10.06 7.56
CA VAL A 22 -24.87 11.44 7.18
C VAL A 22 -24.80 12.27 8.47
N LEU A 23 -23.59 12.62 8.89
CA LEU A 23 -23.35 13.41 10.09
C LEU A 23 -23.47 14.91 9.80
N HIS A 24 -22.96 15.34 8.64
CA HIS A 24 -23.09 16.71 8.16
C HIS A 24 -23.06 16.75 6.64
N GLU A 25 -23.86 17.63 6.04
CA GLU A 25 -23.84 17.90 4.60
C GLU A 25 -24.25 19.35 4.33
N ASP A 26 -23.32 20.12 3.78
CA ASP A 26 -23.53 21.45 3.22
C ASP A 26 -22.65 21.64 1.96
N GLY A 27 -23.24 21.35 0.79
CA GLY A 27 -22.54 21.47 -0.49
C GLY A 27 -21.31 20.55 -0.59
N LEU A 28 -20.12 21.14 -0.54
CA LEU A 28 -18.81 20.45 -0.57
C LEU A 28 -18.29 20.10 0.83
N TYR A 29 -18.93 20.57 1.88
CA TYR A 29 -18.64 20.21 3.27
C TYR A 29 -19.49 19.00 3.63
N ARG A 30 -18.89 17.81 3.62
CA ARG A 30 -19.61 16.55 3.90
C ARG A 30 -18.87 15.77 4.97
N HIS A 31 -19.60 15.20 5.91
CA HIS A 31 -19.11 14.24 6.89
C HIS A 31 -20.01 13.02 6.84
N LEU A 32 -19.52 11.98 6.18
CA LEU A 32 -20.23 10.72 6.03
C LEU A 32 -19.54 9.67 6.88
N ARG A 33 -20.32 8.92 7.67
CA ARG A 33 -19.83 7.80 8.46
C ARG A 33 -20.34 6.48 7.90
N PHE A 34 -19.46 5.48 7.89
CA PHE A 34 -19.76 4.12 7.48
C PHE A 34 -19.43 3.18 8.64
N ALA A 35 -20.47 2.63 9.25
CA ALA A 35 -20.34 1.78 10.43
C ALA A 35 -21.46 0.74 10.48
N SER A 36 -21.20 -0.38 11.16
CA SER A 36 -22.19 -1.44 11.37
C SER A 36 -23.31 -1.03 12.33
N ARG A 37 -23.01 -0.05 13.20
CA ARG A 37 -23.94 0.52 14.19
C ARG A 37 -23.87 2.05 14.15
N PRO A 38 -25.00 2.76 14.32
CA PRO A 38 -25.00 4.23 14.40
C PRO A 38 -24.27 4.77 15.62
N SER A 39 -24.30 4.03 16.74
CA SER A 39 -23.68 4.36 18.01
C SER A 39 -23.01 3.14 18.65
N GLY A 40 -22.04 3.39 19.52
CA GLY A 40 -21.25 2.35 20.20
C GLY A 40 -20.09 1.79 19.36
N TYR A 41 -19.57 0.62 19.76
CA TYR A 41 -18.44 -0.01 19.10
C TYR A 41 -18.84 -0.59 17.72
N SER A 42 -18.08 -0.21 16.69
CA SER A 42 -18.12 -0.78 15.35
C SER A 42 -16.68 -1.02 14.90
N GLN A 43 -16.35 -2.22 14.46
CA GLN A 43 -15.04 -2.50 13.85
C GLN A 43 -15.00 -1.96 12.42
N TYR A 44 -13.80 -1.61 11.95
CA TYR A 44 -13.57 -1.18 10.57
C TYR A 44 -14.47 -0.03 10.12
N TRP A 45 -14.95 0.79 11.07
CA TRP A 45 -15.72 1.97 10.75
C TRP A 45 -14.81 3.02 10.11
N PHE A 46 -15.37 3.84 9.24
CA PHE A 46 -14.63 4.93 8.62
C PHE A 46 -15.54 6.11 8.29
N ASP A 47 -14.92 7.28 8.22
CA ASP A 47 -15.52 8.53 7.82
C ASP A 47 -14.91 9.00 6.50
N LEU A 48 -15.76 9.56 5.64
CA LEU A 48 -15.36 10.38 4.51
C LEU A 48 -15.74 11.83 4.80
N ILE A 49 -14.72 12.66 5.01
CA ILE A 49 -14.89 14.07 5.32
C ILE A 49 -14.35 14.89 4.15
N THR A 50 -15.15 15.80 3.62
CA THR A 50 -14.76 16.65 2.48
C THR A 50 -14.88 18.13 2.81
N THR A 51 -13.96 18.89 2.23
CA THR A 51 -14.00 20.36 2.10
C THR A 51 -13.52 20.70 0.67
N PRO A 52 -13.68 21.93 0.17
CA PRO A 52 -13.17 22.29 -1.14
C PRO A 52 -11.67 21.95 -1.30
N GLY A 53 -11.33 21.10 -2.27
CA GLY A 53 -9.95 20.71 -2.53
C GLY A 53 -9.42 19.51 -1.73
N GLN A 54 -10.18 18.96 -0.78
CA GLN A 54 -9.67 17.97 0.18
C GLN A 54 -10.69 16.88 0.53
N LEU A 55 -10.19 15.64 0.62
CA LEU A 55 -10.89 14.50 1.23
C LEU A 55 -10.03 13.94 2.36
N VAL A 56 -10.63 13.75 3.52
CA VAL A 56 -10.04 13.04 4.67
C VAL A 56 -10.77 11.72 4.82
N PHE A 57 -10.00 10.64 4.75
CA PHE A 57 -10.40 9.32 5.22
C PHE A 57 -9.88 9.17 6.65
N SER A 58 -10.75 8.76 7.57
CA SER A 58 -10.42 8.56 8.99
C SER A 58 -11.26 7.43 9.55
N GLY A 59 -10.81 6.74 10.60
CA GLY A 59 -11.61 5.66 11.18
C GLY A 59 -10.88 4.86 12.24
N ASP A 60 -11.16 3.55 12.24
CA ASP A 60 -10.58 2.57 13.18
C ASP A 60 -9.06 2.37 13.03
N GLY A 61 -8.49 2.73 11.87
CA GLY A 61 -7.06 2.65 11.57
C GLY A 61 -6.47 3.99 11.15
N GLU A 62 -5.39 3.95 10.36
CA GLU A 62 -4.72 5.16 9.89
C GLU A 62 -5.63 6.05 9.04
N SER A 63 -5.33 7.35 9.07
CA SER A 63 -6.09 8.37 8.37
C SER A 63 -5.29 8.93 7.19
N TYR A 64 -5.98 9.20 6.10
CA TYR A 64 -5.37 9.69 4.86
C TYR A 64 -6.01 10.98 4.40
N VAL A 65 -5.20 11.96 4.04
CA VAL A 65 -5.66 13.25 3.51
C VAL A 65 -5.25 13.36 2.05
N PHE A 66 -6.23 13.48 1.15
CA PHE A 66 -6.01 13.62 -0.29
C PHE A 66 -6.35 15.03 -0.77
N ARG A 67 -5.59 15.55 -1.74
CA ARG A 67 -5.82 16.86 -2.37
C ARG A 67 -5.64 16.82 -3.88
N ARG A 68 -6.63 17.30 -4.64
CA ARG A 68 -6.51 17.42 -6.09
C ARG A 68 -7.47 18.42 -6.75
N THR A 69 -8.77 18.14 -6.73
CA THR A 69 -9.84 18.94 -7.37
C THR A 69 -10.75 19.56 -6.32
N THR A 70 -11.55 20.56 -6.72
CA THR A 70 -12.48 21.26 -5.82
C THR A 70 -13.47 20.30 -5.15
N ASP A 71 -14.12 19.41 -5.89
CA ASP A 71 -14.88 18.29 -5.33
C ASP A 71 -14.05 17.01 -5.41
N MET A 72 -13.59 16.52 -4.26
CA MET A 72 -12.79 15.30 -4.22
C MET A 72 -13.63 14.03 -4.41
N PHE A 73 -14.97 14.07 -4.25
CA PHE A 73 -15.79 12.95 -4.68
C PHE A 73 -15.77 12.79 -6.19
N GLU A 74 -15.79 13.91 -6.94
CA GLU A 74 -15.63 13.89 -8.40
C GLU A 74 -14.32 13.24 -8.82
N PHE A 75 -13.22 13.55 -8.14
CA PHE A 75 -11.93 12.92 -8.39
C PHE A 75 -11.98 11.38 -8.23
N PHE A 76 -12.49 10.88 -7.10
CA PHE A 76 -12.51 9.44 -6.83
C PHE A 76 -13.61 8.68 -7.60
N ARG A 77 -14.59 9.36 -8.19
CA ARG A 77 -15.58 8.72 -9.09
C ARG A 77 -14.94 8.08 -10.32
N SER A 78 -13.69 8.43 -10.67
CA SER A 78 -12.94 7.70 -11.71
C SER A 78 -12.79 6.20 -11.40
N GLY A 79 -12.87 5.82 -10.12
CA GLY A 79 -12.87 4.42 -9.67
C GLY A 79 -14.23 3.74 -9.69
N ILE A 80 -15.30 4.41 -10.12
CA ILE A 80 -16.65 3.84 -10.19
C ILE A 80 -17.02 3.65 -11.66
N TRP A 81 -17.15 2.40 -12.08
CA TRP A 81 -17.41 2.07 -13.47
C TRP A 81 -18.91 2.11 -13.80
N ARG A 82 -19.23 2.12 -15.10
CA ARG A 82 -20.62 2.28 -15.58
C ARG A 82 -21.55 1.15 -15.15
N ASP A 83 -21.01 -0.03 -14.92
CA ASP A 83 -21.74 -1.20 -14.40
C ASP A 83 -21.94 -1.13 -12.87
N GLY A 84 -21.42 -0.10 -12.21
CA GLY A 84 -21.50 0.09 -10.77
C GLY A 84 -20.42 -0.66 -9.98
N SER A 85 -19.50 -1.35 -10.65
CA SER A 85 -18.32 -1.93 -10.00
C SER A 85 -17.35 -0.82 -9.55
N THR A 86 -16.59 -1.12 -8.51
CA THR A 86 -15.60 -0.20 -7.93
C THR A 86 -14.21 -0.75 -8.13
N HIS A 87 -13.30 0.10 -8.60
CA HIS A 87 -11.91 -0.21 -8.85
C HIS A 87 -11.02 0.84 -8.18
N ILE A 88 -9.91 0.39 -7.60
CA ILE A 88 -8.92 1.27 -6.98
C ILE A 88 -7.79 1.60 -7.94
N ASN A 89 -7.17 2.76 -7.78
CA ASN A 89 -5.92 3.14 -8.45
C ASN A 89 -4.91 3.64 -7.41
N PRO A 90 -4.34 2.74 -6.58
CA PRO A 90 -3.51 3.13 -5.45
C PRO A 90 -2.24 3.86 -5.90
N GLY A 91 -1.65 3.46 -7.04
CA GLY A 91 -0.52 4.14 -7.67
C GLY A 91 -0.79 5.62 -7.92
N TYR A 92 -1.88 5.96 -8.60
CA TYR A 92 -2.19 7.35 -8.92
C TYR A 92 -2.75 8.14 -7.72
N TRP A 93 -3.50 7.48 -6.83
CA TRP A 93 -4.13 8.15 -5.69
C TRP A 93 -3.14 8.44 -4.56
N SER A 94 -2.14 7.59 -4.33
CA SER A 94 -1.08 7.86 -3.35
C SER A 94 -0.29 9.13 -3.68
N GLU A 95 -0.09 9.45 -4.96
CA GLU A 95 0.51 10.73 -5.39
C GLU A 95 -0.29 11.96 -4.90
N LYS A 96 -1.57 11.78 -4.55
CA LYS A 96 -2.46 12.87 -4.12
C LYS A 96 -2.57 12.95 -2.59
N LEU A 97 -1.85 12.12 -1.85
CA LEU A 97 -1.69 12.30 -0.40
C LEU A 97 -1.04 13.65 -0.11
N ALA A 98 -1.60 14.36 0.88
CA ALA A 98 -1.18 15.69 1.28
C ALA A 98 0.15 15.69 2.05
N SER A 99 0.50 14.55 2.65
CA SER A 99 1.74 14.31 3.39
C SER A 99 2.14 12.84 3.24
N ASP A 100 3.45 12.60 3.33
CA ASP A 100 4.06 11.27 3.45
C ASP A 100 3.53 10.23 2.45
N ARG A 101 3.89 10.40 1.17
CA ARG A 101 3.41 9.52 0.08
C ARG A 101 4.02 8.12 0.14
N GLU A 102 5.15 7.98 0.81
CA GLU A 102 5.85 6.71 0.93
C GLU A 102 5.42 5.92 2.17
N SER A 103 4.79 6.56 3.18
CA SER A 103 4.29 5.84 4.37
C SER A 103 3.17 4.85 4.09
N VAL A 104 2.55 4.92 2.92
CA VAL A 104 1.52 3.98 2.50
C VAL A 104 2.10 2.76 1.78
N LYS A 105 3.42 2.63 1.71
CA LYS A 105 4.09 1.46 1.18
C LYS A 105 4.96 0.82 2.26
N ASP A 106 4.72 -0.45 2.50
CA ASP A 106 5.48 -1.25 3.45
C ASP A 106 6.45 -2.17 2.72
N PHE A 107 7.59 -2.40 3.35
CA PHE A 107 8.55 -3.41 2.92
C PHE A 107 7.91 -4.80 2.92
N GLN A 108 8.00 -5.46 1.78
CA GLN A 108 7.50 -6.80 1.57
C GLN A 108 8.68 -7.76 1.46
N GLU A 109 8.86 -8.58 2.49
CA GLU A 109 9.94 -9.57 2.55
C GLU A 109 9.90 -10.55 1.36
N ASP A 110 8.70 -11.00 0.97
CA ASP A 110 8.54 -11.90 -0.19
C ASP A 110 9.00 -11.24 -1.51
N LEU A 111 8.71 -9.95 -1.71
CA LEU A 111 9.18 -9.20 -2.89
C LEU A 111 10.69 -8.99 -2.82
N PHE A 112 11.22 -8.70 -1.63
CA PHE A 112 12.65 -8.59 -1.41
C PHE A 112 13.39 -9.87 -1.78
N VAL A 113 12.99 -11.02 -1.22
CA VAL A 113 13.62 -12.32 -1.52
C VAL A 113 13.54 -12.63 -3.02
N LYS A 114 12.38 -12.37 -3.65
CA LYS A 114 12.22 -12.56 -5.09
C LYS A 114 13.21 -11.69 -5.89
N LEU A 115 13.29 -10.39 -5.59
CA LEU A 115 14.15 -9.45 -6.32
C LEU A 115 15.63 -9.77 -6.13
N ILE A 116 16.04 -10.18 -4.93
CA ILE A 116 17.41 -10.65 -4.67
C ILE A 116 17.79 -11.80 -5.59
N TRP A 117 16.91 -12.79 -5.75
CA TRP A 117 17.18 -13.91 -6.65
C TRP A 117 17.18 -13.51 -8.12
N GLU A 118 16.33 -12.57 -8.55
CA GLU A 118 16.36 -12.02 -9.90
C GLU A 118 17.70 -11.31 -10.19
N GLN A 119 18.15 -10.46 -9.27
CA GLN A 119 19.45 -9.76 -9.39
C GLN A 119 20.63 -10.74 -9.34
N ALA A 120 20.58 -11.74 -8.46
CA ALA A 120 21.61 -12.78 -8.37
C ALA A 120 21.74 -13.55 -9.68
N ASN A 121 20.62 -13.95 -10.28
CA ASN A 121 20.63 -14.63 -11.57
C ASN A 121 21.16 -13.72 -12.68
N HIS A 122 20.81 -12.43 -12.67
CA HIS A 122 21.36 -11.47 -13.62
C HIS A 122 22.88 -11.37 -13.53
N LEU A 123 23.46 -11.31 -12.32
CA LEU A 123 24.90 -11.28 -12.11
C LEU A 123 25.62 -12.55 -12.62
N ILE A 124 24.99 -13.72 -12.50
CA ILE A 124 25.49 -14.97 -13.06
C ILE A 124 25.42 -14.94 -14.60
N GLU A 125 24.30 -14.49 -15.16
CA GLU A 125 24.09 -14.42 -16.63
C GLU A 125 25.03 -13.42 -17.31
N GLN A 126 25.39 -12.33 -16.63
CA GLN A 126 26.37 -11.34 -17.10
C GLN A 126 27.83 -11.74 -16.82
N GLU A 127 28.08 -12.96 -16.35
CA GLU A 127 29.42 -13.52 -16.09
C GLU A 127 30.25 -12.78 -15.03
N TYR A 128 29.63 -11.95 -14.17
CA TYR A 128 30.31 -11.39 -13.00
C TYR A 128 30.68 -12.49 -11.99
N VAL A 129 29.84 -13.53 -11.90
CA VAL A 129 30.11 -14.74 -11.13
C VAL A 129 30.67 -15.81 -12.07
N LYS A 130 31.84 -16.37 -11.72
CA LYS A 130 32.42 -17.46 -12.51
C LYS A 130 31.52 -18.70 -12.50
N PRO A 131 31.40 -19.45 -13.61
CA PRO A 131 30.47 -20.59 -13.70
C PRO A 131 30.67 -21.66 -12.62
N ASP A 132 31.92 -21.94 -12.23
CA ASP A 132 32.27 -22.91 -11.18
C ASP A 132 31.99 -22.39 -9.76
N GLN A 133 31.70 -21.09 -9.62
CA GLN A 133 31.40 -20.42 -8.35
C GLN A 133 29.90 -20.14 -8.16
N ALA A 134 29.06 -20.39 -9.17
CA ALA A 134 27.64 -20.04 -9.14
C ALA A 134 26.88 -20.66 -7.95
N ASP A 135 27.16 -21.92 -7.60
CA ASP A 135 26.50 -22.58 -6.47
C ASP A 135 26.96 -21.99 -5.13
N ARG A 136 28.25 -21.62 -5.01
CA ARG A 136 28.77 -20.95 -3.82
C ARG A 136 28.19 -19.54 -3.66
N PHE A 137 28.02 -18.83 -4.77
CA PHE A 137 27.39 -17.51 -4.80
C PHE A 137 25.92 -17.58 -4.34
N ARG A 138 25.14 -18.52 -4.87
CA ARG A 138 23.76 -18.76 -4.42
C ARG A 138 23.71 -19.11 -2.94
N GLN A 139 24.64 -19.93 -2.47
CA GLN A 139 24.72 -20.29 -1.05
C GLN A 139 25.07 -19.09 -0.17
N ALA A 140 26.01 -18.23 -0.59
CA ALA A 140 26.34 -16.99 0.12
C ALA A 140 25.15 -16.03 0.19
N ILE A 141 24.42 -15.82 -0.90
CA ILE A 141 23.18 -15.01 -0.88
C ILE A 141 22.16 -15.62 0.09
N LYS A 142 22.01 -16.94 0.05
CA LYS A 142 21.08 -17.64 0.93
C LYS A 142 21.46 -17.44 2.39
N ASP A 143 22.73 -17.62 2.74
CA ASP A 143 23.22 -17.57 4.12
C ASP A 143 23.28 -16.13 4.65
N ASP A 144 23.78 -15.19 3.86
CA ASP A 144 24.07 -13.82 4.32
C ASP A 144 22.87 -12.88 4.17
N ILE A 145 21.99 -13.14 3.19
CA ILE A 145 20.84 -12.29 2.87
C ILE A 145 19.55 -13.01 3.28
N VAL A 146 19.19 -14.12 2.65
CA VAL A 146 17.83 -14.68 2.78
C VAL A 146 17.55 -15.32 4.15
N GLU A 147 18.45 -16.17 4.65
CA GLU A 147 18.28 -16.88 5.93
C GLU A 147 18.99 -16.18 7.10
N GLY A 148 20.13 -15.52 6.85
CA GLY A 148 20.87 -14.75 7.86
C GLY A 148 20.29 -13.37 8.13
N GLY A 149 19.50 -12.83 7.20
CA GLY A 149 18.84 -11.54 7.32
C GLY A 149 17.53 -11.63 8.09
N LEU A 150 17.58 -11.56 9.42
CA LEU A 150 16.39 -11.26 10.23
C LEU A 150 16.11 -9.75 10.14
N TYR A 151 15.47 -9.32 9.05
CA TYR A 151 15.22 -7.89 8.81
C TYR A 151 14.07 -7.38 9.66
N ALA A 152 14.37 -6.55 10.68
CA ALA A 152 13.32 -5.85 11.42
C ALA A 152 12.82 -4.61 10.66
N THR A 153 13.61 -4.11 9.69
CA THR A 153 13.27 -2.92 8.88
C THR A 153 13.78 -3.02 7.45
N ALA A 154 13.17 -2.23 6.54
CA ALA A 154 13.65 -2.08 5.17
C ALA A 154 15.09 -1.56 5.09
N ASP A 155 15.48 -0.68 6.00
CA ASP A 155 16.82 -0.10 6.04
C ASP A 155 17.89 -1.13 6.44
N GLU A 156 17.52 -2.13 7.24
CA GLU A 156 18.41 -3.26 7.55
C GLU A 156 18.56 -4.19 6.35
N ALA A 157 17.46 -4.53 5.68
CA ALA A 157 17.50 -5.31 4.44
C ALA A 157 18.33 -4.62 3.36
N TYR A 158 18.15 -3.30 3.18
CA TYR A 158 18.93 -2.52 2.23
C TYR A 158 20.42 -2.54 2.56
N ARG A 159 20.79 -2.31 3.83
CA ARG A 159 22.20 -2.35 4.26
C ARG A 159 22.84 -3.71 4.03
N THR A 160 22.15 -4.80 4.33
CA THR A 160 22.66 -6.16 4.07
C THR A 160 22.96 -6.39 2.59
N VAL A 161 22.15 -5.82 1.68
CA VAL A 161 22.42 -5.88 0.24
C VAL A 161 23.62 -5.04 -0.17
N GLU A 162 23.71 -3.80 0.32
CA GLU A 162 24.84 -2.91 0.00
C GLU A 162 26.18 -3.44 0.53
N GLU A 163 26.17 -4.09 1.68
CA GLU A 163 27.35 -4.67 2.33
C GLU A 163 27.72 -6.04 1.78
N PHE A 164 26.85 -6.66 0.98
CA PHE A 164 27.13 -7.99 0.41
C PHE A 164 28.31 -7.93 -0.57
N GLU A 165 29.31 -8.76 -0.29
CA GLU A 165 30.51 -8.90 -1.10
C GLU A 165 30.75 -10.35 -1.46
N PHE A 166 31.08 -10.61 -2.72
CA PHE A 166 31.48 -11.94 -3.14
C PHE A 166 32.76 -11.89 -3.99
N TYR A 167 33.71 -12.75 -3.62
CA TYR A 167 35.01 -12.89 -4.29
C TYR A 167 35.01 -14.21 -5.02
N ASN A 168 35.13 -14.22 -6.35
CA ASN A 168 35.21 -15.45 -7.14
C ASN A 168 36.35 -16.37 -6.71
N ASP A 169 37.46 -15.79 -6.20
CA ASP A 169 38.52 -16.51 -5.50
C ASP A 169 38.40 -16.26 -3.98
N PRO A 170 37.94 -17.23 -3.18
CA PRO A 170 37.78 -17.07 -1.73
C PRO A 170 39.07 -16.67 -1.00
N SER A 171 40.24 -16.98 -1.56
CA SER A 171 41.52 -16.60 -0.94
C SER A 171 41.78 -15.09 -0.94
N LYS A 172 40.98 -14.33 -1.71
CA LYS A 172 41.10 -12.87 -1.87
C LYS A 172 40.26 -12.06 -0.89
N GLU A 173 39.30 -12.69 -0.23
CA GLU A 173 38.36 -12.02 0.67
C GLU A 173 39.04 -11.23 1.79
N PHE A 174 40.16 -11.75 2.31
CA PHE A 174 40.93 -11.09 3.37
C PHE A 174 42.19 -10.36 2.87
N ASP A 175 42.37 -10.24 1.55
CA ASP A 175 43.47 -9.48 0.96
C ASP A 175 43.04 -8.03 0.75
N TYR A 176 43.51 -7.12 1.62
CA TYR A 176 43.20 -5.68 1.58
C TYR A 176 43.53 -4.98 0.25
N ARG A 177 44.27 -5.63 -0.66
CA ARG A 177 44.60 -5.12 -2.00
C ARG A 177 43.57 -5.51 -3.04
N HIS A 178 42.64 -6.41 -2.72
CA HIS A 178 41.58 -6.87 -3.62
C HIS A 178 40.25 -6.36 -3.10
N THR A 179 39.40 -5.94 -4.04
CA THR A 179 37.99 -5.65 -3.78
C THR A 179 37.15 -6.83 -4.21
N ALA A 180 35.93 -6.92 -3.70
CA ALA A 180 34.96 -7.91 -4.14
C ALA A 180 34.81 -7.93 -5.67
N ASP A 181 34.69 -9.13 -6.24
CA ASP A 181 34.44 -9.30 -7.67
C ASP A 181 32.96 -9.03 -8.02
N VAL A 182 32.07 -9.25 -7.05
CA VAL A 182 30.62 -9.15 -7.23
C VAL A 182 30.02 -8.41 -6.04
N ARG A 183 29.19 -7.42 -6.37
CA ARG A 183 28.32 -6.65 -5.46
C ARG A 183 27.00 -6.38 -6.17
N PHE A 184 25.95 -6.05 -5.41
CA PHE A 184 24.72 -5.53 -5.99
C PHE A 184 24.86 -4.03 -6.27
N GLU A 185 25.41 -3.68 -7.44
CA GLU A 185 25.50 -2.28 -7.86
C GLU A 185 24.10 -1.67 -8.07
N ASP A 186 23.98 -0.38 -7.80
CA ASP A 186 22.74 0.39 -7.90
C ASP A 186 21.54 -0.27 -7.19
N ALA A 187 21.80 -0.88 -6.02
CA ALA A 187 20.79 -1.55 -5.20
C ALA A 187 19.52 -0.72 -5.00
N TRP A 188 19.67 0.59 -4.82
CA TRP A 188 18.56 1.53 -4.64
C TRP A 188 17.54 1.51 -5.79
N GLU A 189 17.95 1.23 -7.04
CA GLU A 189 17.05 1.24 -8.20
C GLU A 189 15.98 0.15 -8.08
N TRP A 190 16.40 -1.08 -7.81
CA TRP A 190 15.50 -2.22 -7.72
C TRP A 190 14.97 -2.45 -6.30
N PHE A 191 15.69 -2.02 -5.25
CA PHE A 191 15.24 -2.18 -3.87
C PHE A 191 13.97 -1.37 -3.58
N SER A 192 13.74 -0.26 -4.29
CA SER A 192 12.48 0.49 -4.20
C SER A 192 11.23 -0.35 -4.56
N ALA A 193 11.40 -1.39 -5.40
CA ALA A 193 10.34 -2.32 -5.78
C ALA A 193 10.04 -3.41 -4.72
N THR A 194 10.78 -3.43 -3.61
CA THR A 194 10.52 -4.29 -2.45
C THR A 194 9.39 -3.74 -1.57
N LYS A 195 8.98 -2.49 -1.81
CA LYS A 195 7.86 -1.87 -1.10
C LYS A 195 6.61 -1.95 -1.94
N ASP A 196 5.54 -2.47 -1.36
CA ASP A 196 4.21 -2.45 -1.97
C ASP A 196 3.25 -1.71 -1.05
N PHE A 197 2.08 -1.33 -1.57
CA PHE A 197 1.09 -0.62 -0.79
C PHE A 197 0.65 -1.41 0.44
N ASP A 198 0.65 -0.73 1.58
CA ASP A 198 0.11 -1.26 2.83
C ASP A 198 -1.36 -1.68 2.63
N TRP A 199 -1.72 -2.77 3.29
CA TRP A 199 -3.04 -3.37 3.18
C TRP A 199 -4.14 -2.41 3.65
N TRP A 200 -3.88 -1.57 4.66
CA TRP A 200 -4.84 -0.60 5.18
C TRP A 200 -5.01 0.58 4.21
N PHE A 201 -3.94 1.04 3.55
CA PHE A 201 -4.06 2.01 2.47
C PHE A 201 -4.90 1.49 1.29
N LEU A 202 -4.66 0.25 0.86
CA LEU A 202 -5.46 -0.40 -0.19
C LEU A 202 -6.92 -0.55 0.26
N TRP A 203 -7.15 -0.94 1.52
CA TRP A 203 -8.48 -1.02 2.13
C TRP A 203 -9.18 0.34 2.14
N ALA A 204 -8.48 1.42 2.50
CA ALA A 204 -9.00 2.78 2.50
C ALA A 204 -9.36 3.25 1.09
N CYS A 205 -8.55 2.92 0.07
CA CYS A 205 -8.87 3.19 -1.33
C CYS A 205 -10.20 2.55 -1.73
N HIS A 206 -10.44 1.28 -1.33
CA HIS A 206 -11.72 0.61 -1.55
C HIS A 206 -12.87 1.29 -0.78
N ALA A 207 -12.63 1.67 0.47
CA ALA A 207 -13.60 2.33 1.33
C ALA A 207 -14.07 3.68 0.75
N ILE A 208 -13.15 4.47 0.20
CA ILE A 208 -13.44 5.75 -0.43
C ILE A 208 -14.38 5.57 -1.63
N VAL A 209 -14.01 4.72 -2.60
CA VAL A 209 -14.85 4.55 -3.80
C VAL A 209 -16.18 3.88 -3.49
N TRP A 210 -16.19 2.89 -2.60
CA TRP A 210 -17.42 2.22 -2.17
C TRP A 210 -18.35 3.18 -1.42
N GLY A 211 -17.78 4.01 -0.53
CA GLY A 211 -18.52 5.00 0.24
C GLY A 211 -19.15 6.06 -0.66
N ILE A 212 -18.39 6.59 -1.62
CA ILE A 212 -18.89 7.55 -2.62
C ILE A 212 -19.98 6.90 -3.49
N ALA A 213 -19.76 5.68 -3.98
CA ALA A 213 -20.77 4.97 -4.78
C ALA A 213 -22.08 4.76 -4.00
N ARG A 214 -21.99 4.45 -2.70
CA ARG A 214 -23.15 4.30 -1.83
C ARG A 214 -23.88 5.63 -1.61
N TYR A 215 -23.13 6.70 -1.33
CA TYR A 215 -23.68 8.04 -1.19
C TYR A 215 -24.38 8.53 -2.48
N ASP A 216 -23.72 8.38 -3.63
CA ASP A 216 -24.27 8.78 -4.93
C ASP A 216 -25.55 8.01 -5.26
N ARG A 217 -25.62 6.70 -4.97
CA ARG A 217 -26.84 5.90 -5.14
C ARG A 217 -27.98 6.42 -4.27
N VAL A 218 -27.72 6.71 -3.00
CA VAL A 218 -28.72 7.26 -2.08
C VAL A 218 -29.26 8.59 -2.59
N ARG A 219 -28.38 9.48 -3.09
CA ARG A 219 -28.80 10.77 -3.67
C ARG A 219 -29.59 10.62 -4.97
N LYS A 220 -29.11 9.78 -5.89
CA LYS A 220 -29.72 9.59 -7.21
C LYS A 220 -31.18 9.15 -7.11
N TYR A 221 -31.49 8.29 -6.15
CA TYR A 221 -32.85 7.75 -5.97
C TYR A 221 -33.72 8.56 -4.98
N GLY A 222 -33.24 9.70 -4.46
CA GLY A 222 -34.00 10.46 -3.47
C GLY A 222 -34.17 9.71 -2.14
N LEU A 223 -33.26 8.78 -1.83
CA LEU A 223 -33.36 7.88 -0.67
C LEU A 223 -32.61 8.44 0.55
N GLN A 224 -32.37 9.75 0.61
CA GLN A 224 -31.64 10.37 1.73
C GLN A 224 -32.30 10.06 3.08
N ALA A 225 -33.62 9.89 3.13
CA ALA A 225 -34.36 9.49 4.32
C ALA A 225 -34.06 8.04 4.79
N LEU A 226 -33.46 7.19 3.93
CA LEU A 226 -33.00 5.84 4.29
C LEU A 226 -31.55 5.83 4.80
N ALA A 227 -30.79 6.91 4.61
CA ALA A 227 -29.54 7.07 5.34
C ALA A 227 -29.88 7.30 6.81
N THR A 228 -29.20 6.61 7.72
CA THR A 228 -29.47 6.81 9.14
C THR A 228 -29.07 8.25 9.48
N PRO A 229 -29.99 9.10 9.96
CA PRO A 229 -29.61 10.41 10.45
C PRO A 229 -28.70 10.24 11.67
N ALA A 230 -27.79 11.17 11.90
CA ALA A 230 -27.05 11.21 13.17
C ALA A 230 -28.06 11.15 14.32
N GLU A 231 -28.00 10.11 15.17
CA GLU A 231 -28.71 10.16 16.44
C GLU A 231 -28.17 11.38 17.18
N ALA A 232 -29.06 12.27 17.63
CA ALA A 232 -28.65 13.40 18.45
C ALA A 232 -27.88 12.82 19.63
N VAL A 233 -26.55 13.03 19.64
CA VAL A 233 -25.70 12.62 20.74
C VAL A 233 -26.24 13.37 21.95
N ALA A 234 -26.96 12.67 22.82
CA ALA A 234 -27.40 13.22 24.08
C ALA A 234 -26.13 13.64 24.81
N ALA A 235 -26.02 14.95 25.06
CA ALA A 235 -24.91 15.59 25.76
C ALA A 235 -24.75 15.03 27.19
#